data_AF-A0A7V0ZHY8-F1
#
_entry.id   AF-A0A7V0ZHY8-F1
#
_cell.length_a   1.000
_cell.length_b   1.000
_cell.length_c   1.000
_cell.angle_alpha   90.00
_cell.angle_beta   90.00
_cell.angle_gamma   90.00
#
_symmetry.space_group_name_H-M   'P 1'
#
loop_
_entity.id
_entity.type
_entity.pdbx_description
1 polymer ?
#
loop_
_entity_poly.entity_id
_entity_poly.type
_entity_poly.pdbx_seq_one_letter_code
_entity_poly.pdbx_strand_id
1 'polypeptide(L)' 'RKNNGEVYGIALKVLDGNQRCSPQVAIAIMKEMDLLSMDEMNLLDKHISTTLKNHRKLEVGSIEVEIL' A
#
# COMPACT_ATOMS: atom_id res chain seq x y z
N ARG A 1 -8.20 14.76 -8.15
CA ARG A 1 -8.51 15.17 -9.53
C ARG A 1 -7.27 15.85 -10.05
N LYS A 2 -6.63 15.32 -11.09
CA LYS A 2 -5.42 15.96 -11.66
C LYS A 2 -5.81 17.32 -12.25
N ASN A 3 -4.84 18.21 -12.43
CA ASN A 3 -5.06 19.57 -12.95
C ASN A 3 -5.74 19.58 -14.33
N ASN A 4 -5.62 18.50 -15.10
CA ASN A 4 -6.29 18.26 -16.39
C ASN A 4 -7.74 17.73 -16.26
N GLY A 5 -8.26 17.53 -15.05
CA GLY A 5 -9.59 17.00 -14.80
C GLY A 5 -9.69 15.48 -14.68
N GLU A 6 -8.60 14.74 -14.91
CA GLU A 6 -8.58 13.27 -14.83
C GLU A 6 -8.82 12.75 -13.40
N VAL A 7 -9.47 11.59 -13.33
CA VAL A 7 -9.80 10.86 -12.11
C VAL A 7 -9.50 9.39 -12.31
N TYR A 8 -8.85 8.78 -11.33
CA TYR A 8 -8.60 7.34 -11.28
C TYR A 8 -9.49 6.73 -10.20
N GLY A 9 -10.16 5.63 -10.52
CA GLY A 9 -10.90 4.81 -9.56
C GLY A 9 -10.24 3.43 -9.47
N ILE A 10 -10.02 2.93 -8.26
CA ILE A 10 -9.41 1.62 -8.01
C ILE A 10 -10.37 0.77 -7.19
N ALA A 11 -10.61 -0.46 -7.64
CA ALA A 11 -11.30 -1.48 -6.86
C ALA A 11 -10.31 -2.59 -6.51
N LEU A 12 -10.04 -2.77 -5.21
CA LEU A 12 -9.14 -3.80 -4.70
C LEU A 12 -9.96 -4.94 -4.07
N LYS A 13 -9.85 -6.15 -4.63
CA LYS A 13 -10.47 -7.36 -4.07
C LYS A 13 -9.42 -8.19 -3.34
N VAL A 14 -9.63 -8.38 -2.04
CA VAL A 14 -8.77 -9.20 -1.18
C VAL A 14 -9.42 -10.58 -0.99
N LEU A 15 -8.75 -11.64 -1.43
CA LEU A 15 -9.32 -12.99 -1.47
C LEU A 15 -9.38 -13.70 -0.11
N ASP A 16 -8.40 -13.44 0.75
CA ASP A 16 -8.29 -14.06 2.07
C ASP A 16 -9.12 -13.35 3.15
N GLY A 17 -9.83 -12.27 2.77
CA GLY A 17 -10.61 -11.43 3.67
C GLY A 17 -9.76 -10.63 4.67
N ASN A 18 -8.42 -10.69 4.55
CA ASN A 18 -7.51 -10.09 5.50
C ASN A 18 -7.09 -8.69 5.05
N GLN A 19 -7.68 -7.67 5.66
CA GLN A 19 -7.41 -6.28 5.32
C GLN A 19 -6.01 -5.78 5.73
N ARG A 20 -5.19 -6.59 6.41
CA ARG A 20 -3.86 -6.16 6.90
C ARG A 20 -2.91 -5.75 5.78
N CYS A 21 -2.98 -6.41 4.62
CA CYS A 21 -2.12 -6.12 3.47
C CYS A 21 -2.69 -4.99 2.58
N SER A 22 -3.95 -4.60 2.77
CA SER A 22 -4.65 -3.69 1.84
C SER A 22 -3.92 -2.36 1.59
N PRO A 23 -3.36 -1.66 2.60
CA PRO A 23 -2.66 -0.40 2.37
C PRO A 23 -1.41 -0.58 1.51
N GLN A 24 -0.60 -1.60 1.81
CA GLN A 24 0.65 -1.88 1.11
C GLN A 24 0.39 -2.25 -0.36
N VAL A 25 -0.60 -3.12 -0.59
CA VAL A 25 -0.98 -3.54 -1.95
C VAL A 25 -1.53 -2.37 -2.76
N ALA A 26 -2.38 -1.53 -2.17
CA ALA A 26 -2.92 -0.35 -2.84
C ALA A 26 -1.79 0.61 -3.27
N ILE A 27 -0.82 0.87 -2.40
CA ILE A 27 0.33 1.74 -2.71
C ILE A 27 1.21 1.12 -3.79
N ALA A 28 1.51 -0.18 -3.70
CA ALA A 28 2.31 -0.87 -4.71
C ALA A 28 1.67 -0.80 -6.10
N ILE A 29 0.35 -1.03 -6.22
CA ILE A 29 -0.38 -0.89 -7.47
C ILE A 29 -0.35 0.55 -7.98
N MET A 30 -0.62 1.53 -7.11
CA MET A 30 -0.58 2.95 -7.51
C MET A 30 0.81 3.40 -7.96
N LYS A 31 1.87 2.84 -7.37
CA LYS A 31 3.26 3.07 -7.79
C LYS A 31 3.54 2.47 -9.17
N GLU A 32 3.14 1.22 -9.39
CA GLU A 32 3.34 0.54 -10.68
C GLU A 32 2.60 1.25 -11.82
N MET A 33 1.45 1.85 -11.51
CA MET A 33 0.65 2.63 -12.45
C MET A 33 1.10 4.10 -12.60
N ASP A 34 2.20 4.52 -11.94
CA ASP A 34 2.70 5.90 -11.93
C ASP A 34 1.62 6.95 -11.53
N LEU A 35 0.80 6.59 -10.52
CA LEU A 35 -0.30 7.43 -10.04
C LEU A 35 0.07 8.33 -8.86
N LEU A 36 1.22 8.09 -8.23
CA LEU A 36 1.70 8.82 -7.05
C LEU A 36 3.04 9.49 -7.36
N SER A 37 3.14 10.77 -7.03
CA SER A 37 4.42 11.49 -7.02
C SER A 37 5.33 10.99 -5.88
N MET A 38 6.62 11.31 -5.97
CA MET A 38 7.58 11.00 -4.89
C MET A 38 7.19 11.64 -3.55
N ASP A 39 6.66 12.86 -3.56
CA ASP A 39 6.23 13.54 -2.34
C ASP A 39 5.03 12.83 -1.69
N GLU A 40 4.05 12.40 -2.50
CA GLU A 40 2.92 11.59 -2.03
C GLU A 40 3.38 10.23 -1.50
N MET A 41 4.36 9.61 -2.16
CA MET A 41 4.95 8.35 -1.72
C MET A 41 5.60 8.48 -0.34
N ASN A 42 6.35 9.57 -0.10
CA ASN A 42 7.00 9.85 1.17
C ASN A 42 5.98 10.05 2.31
N LEU A 43 4.83 10.68 2.04
CA LEU A 43 3.74 10.82 3.02
C LEU A 43 3.09 9.49 3.40
N LEU A 44 3.22 8.48 2.52
CA LEU A 44 2.65 7.14 2.68
C LEU A 44 3.64 6.10 3.21
N ASP A 45 4.88 6.49 3.54
CA ASP A 45 5.97 5.57 3.89
C ASP A 45 5.61 4.57 5.01
N LYS A 46 4.86 5.03 6.03
CA LYS A 46 4.35 4.19 7.13
C LYS A 46 3.42 3.05 6.70
N HIS A 47 2.94 3.08 5.47
CA HIS A 47 2.04 2.10 4.85
C HIS A 47 2.73 1.26 3.77
N ILE A 48 4.02 1.50 3.48
CA ILE A 48 4.80 0.75 2.50
C ILE A 48 5.33 -0.54 3.12
N SER A 49 5.89 -0.47 4.33
CA SER A 49 6.35 -1.64 5.07
C SER A 49 5.59 -1.79 6.40
N THR A 50 5.13 -3.00 6.67
CA THR A 50 4.45 -3.34 7.93
C THR A 50 5.26 -4.42 8.63
N THR A 51 6.01 -4.01 9.65
CA THR A 51 6.63 -4.93 10.61
C THR A 51 5.54 -5.47 11.53
N LEU A 52 5.40 -6.79 11.55
CA LEU A 52 4.51 -7.48 12.46
C LEU A 52 5.16 -7.57 13.84
N LYS A 53 4.45 -7.09 14.86
CA LYS A 53 4.88 -7.16 16.24
C LYS A 53 3.88 -7.96 17.06
N ASN A 54 4.37 -8.83 17.94
CA ASN A 54 3.52 -9.52 18.89
C ASN A 54 3.04 -8.57 20.01
N HIS A 55 2.20 -9.05 20.93
CA HIS A 55 1.70 -8.25 22.06
C HIS A 55 2.83 -7.65 22.92
N ARG A 56 3.99 -8.31 22.98
CA ARG A 56 5.18 -7.84 23.71
C ARG A 56 6.03 -6.84 22.90
N LYS A 57 5.54 -6.39 21.74
CA LYS A 57 6.21 -5.47 20.80
C LYS A 57 7.48 -6.05 20.15
N LEU A 58 7.69 -7.37 20.24
CA LEU A 58 8.81 -8.03 19.57
C LEU A 58 8.44 -8.25 18.11
N GLU A 59 9.41 -8.03 17.21
CA GLU A 59 9.25 -8.27 15.78
C GLU A 59 9.13 -9.77 15.52
N VAL A 60 8.10 -10.15 14.78
CA VAL A 60 7.77 -11.54 14.46
C VAL A 60 7.62 -11.79 12.96
N GLY A 61 7.79 -10.76 12.14
CA GLY A 61 7.77 -10.86 10.68
C GLY A 61 7.51 -9.53 9.99
N SER A 62 7.35 -9.58 8.68
CA SER A 62 6.98 -8.45 7.82
C SER A 62 5.88 -8.88 6.84
N ILE A 63 5.13 -7.91 6.34
CA ILE A 63 4.29 -8.09 5.15
C ILE A 63 5.00 -7.42 3.98
N GLU A 64 5.21 -8.18 2.91
CA GLU A 64 5.82 -7.71 1.67
C GLU A 64 4.85 -7.91 0.51
N VAL A 65 4.97 -7.06 -0.51
CA VAL A 65 4.14 -7.10 -1.71
C VAL A 65 5.05 -7.38 -2.90
N GLU A 66 4.75 -8.46 -3.59
CA GLU A 66 5.37 -8.83 -4.86
C GLU A 66 4.31 -8.70 -5.97
N ILE A 67 4.66 -7.98 -7.03
CA ILE A 67 3.83 -7.83 -8.24
C ILE A 67 4.56 -8.60 -9.34
N LEU A 68 3.88 -9.55 -9.98
CA LEU A 68 4.40 -10.42 -11.05
C LEU A 68 4.15 -9.83 -12.43
#